data_AF-A0A840SRK0-F1
#
_entry.id   AF-A0A840SRK0-F1
#
_cell.length_a   1.000
_cell.length_b   1.000
_cell.length_c   1.000
_cell.angle_alpha   90.00
_cell.angle_beta   90.00
_cell.angle_gamma   90.00
#
_symmetry.space_group_name_H-M   'P 1'
#
loop_
_entity.id
_entity.type
_entity.pdbx_description
1 polymer ?
#
loop_
_entity_poly.entity_id
_entity_poly.type
_entity_poly.pdbx_seq_one_letter_code
_entity_poly.pdbx_strand_id
1 'polypeptide(L)' 'MSALTLTRPVRTARPRLTARGLVKAVVTLDARYRARVQLAELDDRMLRDMGLTRADVAEELRRPLV' A
#
# COMPACT_ATOMS: atom_id res chain seq x y z
N MET A 1 -29.91 17.97 9.60
CA MET A 1 -28.55 17.50 9.94
C MET A 1 -28.64 16.12 10.56
N SER A 2 -28.29 15.05 9.84
CA SER A 2 -27.94 13.72 10.38
C SER A 2 -27.53 12.82 9.23
N ALA A 3 -26.24 12.56 9.09
CA ALA A 3 -25.71 11.56 8.18
C ALA A 3 -25.70 10.22 8.92
N LEU A 4 -26.51 9.25 8.47
CA LEU A 4 -26.47 7.88 8.97
C LEU A 4 -25.28 7.16 8.30
N THR A 5 -24.16 7.09 9.00
CA THR A 5 -22.99 6.33 8.57
C THR A 5 -23.29 4.84 8.69
N LEU A 6 -23.67 4.22 7.57
CA LEU A 6 -23.92 2.80 7.48
C LEU A 6 -22.58 2.04 7.46
N THR A 7 -21.98 1.83 8.63
CA THR A 7 -20.80 0.97 8.78
C THR A 7 -21.21 -0.47 8.53
N ARG A 8 -20.89 -0.97 7.33
CA ARG A 8 -21.18 -2.34 6.90
C ARG A 8 -20.30 -3.31 7.70
N PRO A 9 -20.87 -4.27 8.45
CA PRO A 9 -20.07 -5.23 9.19
C PRO A 9 -19.34 -6.16 8.21
N VAL A 10 -18.01 -6.11 8.21
CA VAL A 10 -17.17 -7.05 7.48
C VAL A 10 -17.16 -8.36 8.28
N ARG A 11 -17.85 -9.39 7.76
CA ARG A 11 -17.76 -10.75 8.32
C ARG A 11 -16.32 -11.24 8.20
N THR A 12 -15.60 -11.25 9.30
CA THR A 12 -14.30 -11.92 9.39
C THR A 12 -14.52 -13.43 9.50
N ALA A 13 -14.57 -14.12 8.35
CA ALA A 13 -14.50 -15.58 8.34
C ALA A 13 -13.12 -15.99 8.89
N ARG A 14 -13.08 -16.85 9.92
CA ARG A 14 -11.83 -17.40 10.46
C ARG A 14 -11.32 -18.46 9.47
N PRO A 15 -10.21 -18.23 8.74
CA PRO A 15 -9.71 -19.22 7.82
C PRO A 15 -9.19 -20.42 8.61
N ARG A 16 -9.66 -21.63 8.28
CA ARG A 16 -9.02 -22.86 8.73
C ARG A 16 -7.63 -22.92 8.09
N LEU A 17 -6.58 -22.77 8.90
CA LEU A 17 -5.20 -22.79 8.45
C LEU A 17 -4.83 -24.22 8.03
N THR A 18 -4.87 -24.48 6.73
CA THR A 18 -4.33 -25.70 6.12
C THR A 18 -2.94 -25.41 5.55
N ALA A 19 -2.05 -26.40 5.49
CA ALA A 19 -0.71 -26.23 4.90
C ALA A 19 -0.78 -25.65 3.47
N ARG A 20 -1.71 -26.12 2.64
CA ARG A 20 -1.97 -25.55 1.30
C ARG A 20 -2.46 -24.10 1.36
N GLY A 21 -3.29 -23.75 2.34
CA GLY A 21 -3.73 -22.38 2.57
C GLY A 21 -2.60 -21.44 2.96
N LEU A 22 -1.66 -21.90 3.79
CA LEU A 22 -0.46 -21.14 4.17
C LEU A 22 0.47 -20.91 2.97
N VAL A 23 0.75 -21.95 2.17
CA VAL A 23 1.57 -21.80 0.96
C VAL A 23 0.93 -20.80 -0.01
N LYS A 24 -0.39 -20.90 -0.25
CA LYS A 24 -1.11 -19.94 -1.08
C LYS A 24 -1.01 -18.52 -0.51
N ALA A 25 -1.14 -18.36 0.81
CA ALA A 25 -1.01 -17.06 1.46
C ALA A 25 0.39 -16.45 1.24
N VAL A 26 1.45 -17.23 1.43
CA VAL A 26 2.84 -16.79 1.20
C VAL A 26 3.06 -16.37 -0.25
N VAL A 27 2.62 -17.17 -1.22
CA VAL A 27 2.73 -16.83 -2.65
C VAL A 27 1.99 -15.53 -2.98
N THR A 28 0.79 -15.33 -2.41
CA THR A 28 0.05 -14.08 -2.63
C THR A 28 0.71 -12.87 -1.96
N LEU A 29 1.38 -13.06 -0.83
CA LEU A 29 2.14 -11.99 -0.16
C LEU A 29 3.39 -11.64 -0.95
N ASP A 30 4.12 -12.64 -1.46
CA ASP A 30 5.29 -12.42 -2.33
C ASP A 30 4.91 -11.67 -3.61
N ALA A 31 3.84 -12.09 -4.29
CA ALA A 31 3.36 -11.40 -5.48
C ALA A 31 2.99 -9.93 -5.20
N ARG A 32 2.35 -9.66 -4.06
CA ARG A 32 2.03 -8.28 -3.64
C ARG A 32 3.27 -7.49 -3.27
N TYR A 33 4.25 -8.11 -2.62
CA TYR A 33 5.51 -7.46 -2.28
C TYR A 33 6.27 -7.06 -3.55
N ARG A 34 6.40 -7.97 -4.52
CA ARG A 34 7.05 -7.67 -5.81
C ARG A 34 6.35 -6.55 -6.57
N ALA A 35 5.02 -6.56 -6.62
CA ALA A 35 4.27 -5.48 -7.25
C ALA A 35 4.53 -4.13 -6.57
N ARG A 36 4.61 -4.10 -5.23
CA ARG A 36 4.94 -2.88 -4.48
C ARG A 36 6.36 -2.39 -4.74
N VAL A 37 7.33 -3.30 -4.82
CA VAL A 37 8.71 -2.96 -5.17
C VAL A 37 8.77 -2.35 -6.57
N GLN A 38 8.13 -2.98 -7.57
CA GLN A 38 8.09 -2.45 -8.93
C GLN A 38 7.44 -1.06 -9.01
N LEU A 39 6.34 -0.85 -8.27
CA LEU A 39 5.70 0.47 -8.19
C LEU A 39 6.61 1.50 -7.52
N ALA A 40 7.34 1.13 -6.47
CA ALA A 40 8.28 2.01 -5.80
C ALA A 40 9.48 2.38 -6.70
N GLU A 41 10.01 1.42 -7.46
CA GLU A 41 11.09 1.64 -8.42
C GLU A 41 10.65 2.56 -9.57
N LEU A 42 9.43 2.37 -10.09
CA LEU A 42 8.88 3.24 -11.12
C LEU A 42 8.73 4.67 -10.61
N ASP A 43 8.17 4.84 -9.41
CA ASP A 43 8.00 6.13 -8.76
C ASP A 43 9.35 6.82 -8.51
N ASP A 44 10.38 6.08 -8.07
CA ASP A 44 11.75 6.60 -7.94
C ASP A 44 12.32 7.09 -9.28
N ARG A 45 12.08 6.36 -10.38
CA ARG A 45 12.51 6.78 -11.71
C ARG A 45 11.80 8.03 -12.18
N MET A 46 10.48 8.11 -11.98
CA MET A 46 9.70 9.29 -12.34
C MET A 46 10.15 10.52 -11.56
N LEU A 47 10.43 10.38 -10.26
CA LEU A 47 11.02 11.45 -9.45
C LEU A 47 12.36 11.90 -10.05
N ARG A 48 13.25 10.97 -10.40
CA ARG A 48 14.53 11.30 -11.02
C ARG A 48 14.38 11.98 -12.38
N ASP A 49 13.42 11.58 -13.19
CA ASP A 49 13.15 12.20 -14.50
C ASP A 49 12.70 13.67 -14.33
N MET A 50 12.03 14.00 -13.21
CA MET A 50 11.73 15.38 -12.81
C MET A 50 12.89 16.09 -12.10
N GLY A 51 14.04 15.42 -11.92
CA GLY A 51 15.19 15.95 -11.18
C GLY A 51 15.01 15.97 -9.65
N LEU A 52 14.07 15.19 -9.13
CA LEU A 52 13.71 15.13 -7.70
C LEU A 52 14.14 13.80 -7.07
N THR A 53 14.32 13.83 -5.76
CA THR A 53 14.55 12.65 -4.92
C THR A 53 13.43 12.46 -3.90
N ARG A 54 13.38 11.28 -3.27
CA ARG A 54 12.47 11.00 -2.14
C ARG A 54 12.67 11.97 -0.97
N ALA A 55 13.90 12.42 -0.75
CA ALA A 55 14.23 13.37 0.31
C ALA A 55 13.62 14.74 0.02
N ASP A 56 13.69 15.20 -1.23
CA ASP A 56 13.12 16.49 -1.66
C ASP A 56 11.59 16.49 -1.47
N VAL A 57 10.93 15.39 -1.87
CA VAL A 57 9.49 15.22 -1.65
C VAL A 57 9.15 15.21 -0.16
N ALA A 58 9.93 14.52 0.67
CA ALA A 58 9.70 14.47 2.11
C ALA A 58 9.96 15.80 2.82
N GLU A 59 10.87 16.63 2.29
CA GLU A 59 11.08 18.01 2.76
C GLU A 59 9.87 18.88 2.38
N GLU A 60 9.42 18.84 1.13
CA GLU A 60 8.26 19.64 0.70
C GLU A 60 6.98 19.23 1.42
N LEU A 61 6.76 17.93 1.69
CA LEU A 61 5.61 17.46 2.46
C LEU A 61 5.60 17.93 3.92
N ARG A 62 6.78 18.24 4.49
CA ARG A 62 6.89 18.82 5.83
C ARG A 62 6.71 20.33 5.83
N ARG A 63 6.74 20.97 4.67
CA ARG A 63 6.49 22.40 4.54
C ARG A 63 5.03 22.69 4.92
N PRO A 64 4.78 23.61 5.87
CA PRO A 64 3.42 24.00 6.22
C PRO A 64 2.74 24.68 5.02
N LEU A 65 1.51 24.29 4.75
CA LEU A 65 0.64 25.00 3.82
C LEU A 65 0.29 26.34 4.48
N VAL A 66 0.88 27.41 3.95
CA VAL A 66 0.66 28.79 4.38
C VAL A 66 -0.77 29.24 4.11
#